data_AF-A0A973G0D1-F1
#
_entry.id   AF-A0A973G0D1-F1
#
_cell.length_a   1.000
_cell.length_b   1.000
_cell.length_c   1.000
_cell.angle_alpha   90.00
_cell.angle_beta   90.00
_cell.angle_gamma   90.00
#
_symmetry.space_group_name_H-M   'P 1'
#
loop_
_entity.id
_entity.type
_entity.pdbx_description
1 polymer ?
#
loop_
_entity_poly.entity_id
_entity_poly.type
_entity_poly.pdbx_seq_one_letter_code
_entity_poly.pdbx_strand_id
1 'polypeptide(L)'
;MHNQEEKQKSRELYCTIGKIAIEKLESIRSKMLDDTVTPEDRLLGELLGEIVGLAANRISVSLNEEALEAGKQVWVERTSQSHFPHVRLHGGALEDDPAG
;
A
#
# COMPACT_ATOMS: atom_id res chain seq x y z
N MET A 1 9.54 4.73 28.17
CA MET A 1 9.41 3.28 27.93
C MET A 1 8.03 2.89 27.39
N HIS A 2 6.91 3.24 28.04
CA HIS A 2 5.54 2.90 27.56
C HIS A 2 5.29 3.23 26.07
N ASN A 3 5.69 4.41 25.60
CA ASN A 3 5.48 4.85 24.21
C ASN A 3 6.28 4.05 23.16
N GLN A 4 7.42 3.44 23.53
CA GLN A 4 8.18 2.60 22.58
C GLN A 4 7.57 1.20 22.45
N GLU A 5 7.05 0.66 23.54
CA GLU A 5 6.34 -0.64 23.52
C GLU A 5 5.03 -0.56 22.75
N GLU A 6 4.28 0.54 22.87
CA GLU A 6 3.04 0.76 22.10
C GLU A 6 3.30 0.93 20.60
N LYS A 7 4.35 1.65 20.22
CA LYS A 7 4.79 1.76 18.82
C LYS A 7 5.21 0.40 18.25
N GLN A 8 5.95 -0.39 19.02
CA GLN A 8 6.36 -1.72 18.59
C GLN A 8 5.17 -2.66 18.41
N LYS A 9 4.23 -2.68 19.36
CA LYS A 9 2.99 -3.47 19.26
C LYS A 9 2.15 -3.06 18.06
N SER A 10 2.02 -1.75 17.81
CA SER A 10 1.27 -1.24 16.66
C SER A 10 1.91 -1.65 15.34
N ARG A 11 3.24 -1.57 15.25
CA ARG A 11 4.00 -2.02 14.07
C ARG A 11 3.78 -3.51 13.82
N GLU A 12 3.90 -4.33 14.86
CA GLU A 12 3.70 -5.79 14.76
C GLU A 12 2.27 -6.14 14.37
N LEU A 13 1.28 -5.43 14.90
CA LEU A 13 -0.12 -5.55 14.51
C LEU A 13 -0.31 -5.25 13.03
N TYR A 14 0.19 -4.11 12.54
CA TYR A 14 0.04 -3.73 11.13
C TYR A 14 0.77 -4.69 10.19
N CYS A 15 1.97 -5.16 10.55
CA CYS A 15 2.67 -6.18 9.78
C CYS A 15 1.87 -7.50 9.72
N THR A 16 1.31 -7.91 10.85
CA THR A 16 0.48 -9.12 10.94
C THR A 16 -0.80 -8.99 10.11
N ILE A 17 -1.50 -7.87 10.18
CA ILE A 17 -2.68 -7.59 9.35
C ILE A 17 -2.32 -7.67 7.86
N GLY A 18 -1.23 -7.02 7.45
CA GLY A 18 -0.78 -7.06 6.05
C GLY A 18 -0.47 -8.47 5.57
N LYS A 19 0.19 -9.28 6.40
CA LYS A 19 0.47 -10.68 6.10
C LYS A 19 -0.81 -11.50 5.91
N ILE A 20 -1.75 -11.39 6.85
CA ILE A 20 -3.03 -12.12 6.78
C ILE A 20 -3.84 -11.67 5.56
N ALA A 21 -3.84 -10.38 5.23
CA ALA A 21 -4.53 -9.85 4.05
C ALA A 21 -3.99 -10.44 2.74
N ILE A 22 -2.66 -10.56 2.62
CA ILE A 22 -2.01 -11.19 1.45
C ILE A 22 -2.35 -12.68 1.39
N GLU A 23 -2.22 -13.41 2.50
CA GLU A 23 -2.57 -14.84 2.56
C GLU A 23 -4.04 -15.09 2.17
N LYS A 24 -4.96 -14.21 2.62
CA LYS A 24 -6.37 -14.30 2.24
C LYS A 24 -6.60 -14.01 0.76
N LEU A 25 -5.91 -13.02 0.19
CA LEU A 25 -5.96 -12.73 -1.24
C LEU A 25 -5.45 -13.92 -2.08
N GLU A 26 -4.34 -14.54 -1.67
CA GLU A 26 -3.79 -15.74 -2.31
C GLU A 26 -4.76 -16.92 -2.22
N SER A 27 -5.40 -17.13 -1.07
CA SER A 27 -6.43 -18.16 -0.90
C SER A 27 -7.62 -17.94 -1.84
N ILE A 28 -8.10 -16.70 -1.99
CA ILE A 28 -9.19 -16.35 -2.93
C ILE A 28 -8.75 -16.61 -4.37
N ARG A 29 -7.53 -16.20 -4.74
CA ARG A 29 -6.97 -16.45 -6.07
C ARG A 29 -6.88 -17.95 -6.36
N SER A 30 -6.50 -18.76 -5.38
CA SER A 30 -6.52 -20.22 -5.50
C SER A 30 -7.94 -20.74 -5.78
N LYS A 31 -8.94 -20.30 -5.02
CA LYS A 31 -10.35 -20.68 -5.28
C LYS A 31 -10.82 -20.28 -6.68
N MET A 32 -10.36 -19.13 -7.19
CA MET A 32 -10.68 -18.68 -8.55
C MET A 32 -10.08 -19.61 -9.61
N LEU A 33 -8.87 -20.12 -9.39
CA LEU A 33 -8.23 -21.10 -10.28
C LEU A 33 -8.96 -22.46 -10.24
N ASP A 34 -9.43 -22.86 -9.06
CA ASP A 34 -10.15 -24.12 -8.85
C ASP A 34 -11.65 -24.04 -9.24
N ASP A 35 -12.12 -22.91 -9.75
CA ASP A 35 -13.53 -22.62 -10.09
C ASP A 35 -14.54 -22.86 -8.95
N THR A 36 -14.09 -22.67 -7.69
CA THR A 36 -14.91 -22.81 -6.48
C THR A 36 -15.22 -21.48 -5.79
N VAL A 37 -14.87 -20.37 -6.45
CA VAL A 37 -15.01 -19.01 -5.90
C VAL A 37 -16.46 -18.53 -5.94
N THR A 38 -16.93 -17.93 -4.84
CA THR A 38 -18.25 -17.26 -4.82
C THR A 38 -18.16 -15.82 -5.32
N PRO A 39 -19.29 -15.17 -5.67
CA PRO A 39 -19.30 -13.73 -5.98
C PRO A 39 -18.71 -12.86 -4.85
N GLU A 40 -18.96 -13.22 -3.60
CA GLU A 40 -18.42 -12.51 -2.43
C GLU A 40 -16.90 -12.70 -2.31
N ASP A 41 -16.38 -13.91 -2.55
CA ASP A 41 -14.94 -14.14 -2.60
C ASP A 41 -14.29 -13.28 -3.70
N ARG A 42 -14.93 -13.12 -4.87
CA ARG A 42 -14.41 -12.26 -5.95
C ARG A 42 -14.33 -10.79 -5.54
N LEU A 43 -15.42 -10.25 -5.00
CA LEU A 43 -15.47 -8.86 -4.51
C LEU A 43 -14.41 -8.60 -3.43
N LEU A 44 -14.27 -9.52 -2.47
CA LEU A 44 -13.25 -9.41 -1.42
C LEU A 44 -11.83 -9.53 -1.99
N GLY A 45 -11.62 -10.38 -3.00
CA GLY A 45 -10.35 -10.50 -3.71
C GLY A 45 -9.94 -9.22 -4.44
N GLU A 46 -10.90 -8.56 -5.10
CA GLU A 46 -10.69 -7.26 -5.75
C GLU A 46 -10.30 -6.19 -4.72
N LEU A 47 -11.06 -6.06 -3.64
CA LEU A 47 -10.78 -5.10 -2.56
C LEU A 47 -9.39 -5.35 -1.92
N LEU A 48 -9.05 -6.60 -1.59
CA LEU A 48 -7.74 -6.93 -1.05
C LEU A 48 -6.62 -6.62 -2.05
N GLY A 49 -6.86 -6.85 -3.34
CA GLY A 49 -5.95 -6.49 -4.42
C GLY A 49 -5.68 -4.99 -4.48
N GLU A 50 -6.73 -4.17 -4.38
CA GLU A 50 -6.62 -2.70 -4.32
C GLU A 50 -5.81 -2.25 -3.10
N ILE A 51 -6.09 -2.80 -1.91
CA ILE A 51 -5.36 -2.48 -0.67
C ILE A 51 -3.87 -2.79 -0.83
N VAL A 52 -3.53 -3.96 -1.39
CA VAL A 52 -2.12 -4.34 -1.65
C VAL A 52 -1.47 -3.39 -2.65
N GLY A 53 -2.17 -3.03 -3.72
CA GLY A 53 -1.67 -2.07 -4.72
C GLY A 53 -1.38 -0.70 -4.11
N LEU A 54 -2.29 -0.18 -3.27
CA LEU A 54 -2.12 1.08 -2.57
C LEU A 54 -0.95 1.05 -1.58
N ALA A 55 -0.81 -0.05 -0.83
CA ALA A 55 0.31 -0.22 0.10
C ALA A 55 1.65 -0.28 -0.64
N ALA A 56 1.73 -1.02 -1.75
CA ALA A 56 2.93 -1.10 -2.58
C ALA A 56 3.30 0.27 -3.16
N ASN A 57 2.31 1.01 -3.67
CA ASN A 57 2.52 2.36 -4.17
C ASN A 57 3.12 3.28 -3.11
N ARG A 58 2.55 3.28 -1.89
CA ARG A 58 3.06 4.09 -0.76
C ARG A 58 4.52 3.75 -0.42
N ILE A 59 4.85 2.45 -0.36
CA ILE A 59 6.24 2.00 -0.12
C ILE A 59 7.17 2.50 -1.24
N SER A 60 6.75 2.38 -2.50
CA SER A 60 7.54 2.87 -3.63
C SER A 60 7.79 4.37 -3.58
N VAL A 61 6.80 5.17 -3.14
CA VAL A 61 6.97 6.62 -2.92
C VAL A 61 8.05 6.87 -1.88
N SER A 62 7.93 6.27 -0.69
CA SER A 62 8.87 6.49 0.40
C SER A 62 10.30 6.10 0.01
N LEU A 63 10.47 4.97 -0.69
CA LEU A 63 11.79 4.54 -1.17
C LEU A 63 12.37 5.50 -2.22
N ASN A 64 11.53 6.07 -3.09
CA ASN A 64 11.94 7.08 -4.06
C ASN A 64 12.35 8.39 -3.38
N GLU A 65 11.60 8.84 -2.37
CA GLU A 65 11.92 10.05 -1.59
C GLU A 65 13.26 9.89 -0.85
N GLU A 66 13.47 8.76 -0.18
CA GLU A 66 14.74 8.42 0.47
C GLU A 66 15.91 8.40 -0.53
N ALA A 67 15.69 7.86 -1.73
CA ALA A 67 16.69 7.83 -2.79
C ALA A 67 17.00 9.25 -3.33
N LEU A 68 16.00 10.12 -3.43
CA LEU A 68 16.17 11.52 -3.84
C LEU A 68 17.02 12.29 -2.82
N GLU A 69 16.70 12.15 -1.52
CA GLU A 69 17.47 12.76 -0.43
C GLU A 69 18.92 12.25 -0.41
N ALA A 70 19.14 10.97 -0.75
CA ALA A 70 20.47 10.38 -0.88
C ALA A 70 21.21 10.76 -2.18
N GLY A 71 20.64 11.64 -3.02
CA GLY A 71 21.24 12.08 -4.28
C GLY A 71 21.31 11.00 -5.36
N LYS A 72 20.52 9.92 -5.23
CA LYS A 72 20.46 8.81 -6.19
C LYS A 72 19.47 9.14 -7.32
N GLN A 73 19.60 8.43 -8.44
CA GLN A 73 18.60 8.51 -9.49
C GLN A 73 17.29 7.89 -9.02
N VAL A 74 16.19 8.64 -9.18
CA VAL A 74 14.85 8.24 -8.77
C VAL A 74 13.96 8.03 -9.98
N TRP A 75 13.01 7.12 -9.86
CA TRP A 75 11.99 6.95 -10.87
C TRP A 75 10.98 8.10 -10.76
N VAL A 76 10.86 8.92 -11.80
CA VAL A 76 9.85 9.98 -11.89
C VAL A 76 8.94 9.69 -13.06
N GLU A 77 7.66 9.46 -12.79
CA GLU A 77 6.64 9.46 -13.84
C GLU A 77 6.41 10.91 -14.28
N ARG A 78 7.16 11.35 -15.31
CA ARG A 78 6.99 12.68 -15.89
C ARG A 78 5.75 12.67 -16.78
N THR A 79 4.62 13.11 -16.26
CA THR A 79 3.42 13.39 -17.07
C THR A 79 3.50 14.76 -17.80
N SER A 80 4.43 15.66 -17.44
CA SER A 80 4.93 16.81 -18.24
C SER A 80 6.05 17.58 -17.51
N GLN A 81 6.76 18.51 -18.18
CA GLN A 81 7.88 19.29 -17.60
C GLN A 81 7.48 20.27 -16.47
N SER A 82 6.19 20.56 -16.30
CA SER A 82 5.68 21.50 -15.28
C SER A 82 5.03 20.83 -14.07
N HIS A 83 4.92 19.49 -14.07
CA HIS A 83 4.34 18.75 -12.96
C HIS A 83 5.45 18.21 -12.06
N PHE A 84 5.48 18.69 -10.82
CA PHE A 84 6.13 17.97 -9.73
C PHE A 84 5.55 16.55 -9.70
N PRO A 85 6.35 15.51 -9.41
CA PRO A 85 5.88 14.13 -9.42
C PRO A 85 4.89 13.92 -8.27
N HIS A 86 3.64 14.30 -8.49
CA HIS A 86 2.54 13.81 -7.71
C HIS A 86 2.43 12.34 -8.07
N VAL A 87 2.87 11.47 -7.18
CA VAL A 87 2.49 10.06 -7.25
C VAL A 87 0.97 10.07 -7.26
N ARG A 88 0.41 9.69 -8.40
CA ARG A 88 -1.03 9.73 -8.62
C ARG A 88 -1.63 8.63 -7.76
N LEU A 89 -2.03 8.98 -6.54
CA LEU A 89 -2.89 8.18 -5.68
C LEU A 89 -4.25 8.08 -6.39
N HIS A 90 -4.36 7.27 -7.43
CA HIS A 90 -5.65 6.75 -7.85
C HIS A 90 -6.10 5.76 -6.77
N GLY A 91 -6.61 6.30 -5.66
CA GLY A 91 -7.17 5.57 -4.53
C GLY A 91 -6.65 6.06 -3.18
N GLY A 92 -7.25 7.13 -2.65
CA GLY A 92 -7.14 7.49 -1.23
C GLY A 92 -6.16 8.62 -0.95
N ALA A 93 -6.66 9.85 -1.12
CA ALA A 93 -6.14 11.02 -0.46
C ALA A 93 -6.00 10.77 1.05
N LEU A 94 -4.77 10.65 1.53
CA LEU A 94 -4.44 11.23 2.83
C LEU A 94 -4.10 12.68 2.49
N GLU A 95 -5.15 13.49 2.37
CA GLU A 95 -5.02 14.94 2.40
C GLU A 95 -4.25 15.32 3.66
N ASP A 96 -3.26 16.17 3.47
CA ASP A 96 -2.62 16.96 4.52
C ASP A 96 -3.69 17.48 5.49
N ASP A 97 -3.68 16.97 6.72
CA ASP A 97 -4.43 17.60 7.80
C ASP A 97 -3.65 18.88 8.17
N PRO A 98 -4.16 20.10 7.91
CA PRO A 98 -3.48 21.30 8.34
C PRO A 98 -3.47 21.33 9.87
N ALA A 99 -2.29 21.56 10.47
CA ALA A 99 -2.17 21.81 11.89
C ALA A 99 -2.99 23.06 12.25
N GLY A 100 -4.17 22.84 12.83
CA GLY A 100 -4.94 23.83 13.57
C GLY A 100 -4.52 23.88 15.04
#